data_AF-A0A7H0VFE8-F1
#
_entry.id   AF-A0A7H0VFE8-F1
#
_cell.length_a   1.000
_cell.length_b   1.000
_cell.length_c   1.000
_cell.angle_alpha   90.00
_cell.angle_beta   90.00
_cell.angle_gamma   90.00
#
_symmetry.space_group_name_H-M   'P 1'
#
loop_
_entity.id
_entity.type
_entity.pdbx_description
1 polymer ?
#
loop_
_entity_poly.entity_id
_entity_poly.type
_entity_poly.pdbx_seq_one_letter_code
_entity_poly.pdbx_strand_id
1 'polypeptide(L)'
;MKNKRFFRSDFNVCLLLCVLFIYTPQAHAQEASPSKAEYGKKEFIQDFQQAVLLVRLQDKDLSLKRLEEEGLMEQAEKIREKQRRENREIVLSFRKTFDFCPVYFFYAKDSEAIRSGDYIGKLFNADLQSVKLSPDQKVFTAEFAETDDLGIDGLIIRDDQLLSFEDPLPYFQRRFVFFGLIERSKARMVETYNKRLHQYAEKYRQG
;
A
#
# COMPACT_ATOMS: atom_id res chain seq x y z
N MET A 1 76.76 -36.23 -7.70
CA MET A 1 77.27 -37.40 -6.93
C MET A 1 77.11 -37.09 -5.44
N LYS A 2 76.40 -37.96 -4.69
CA LYS A 2 76.32 -38.08 -3.20
C LYS A 2 75.55 -36.98 -2.44
N ASN A 3 74.36 -37.27 -1.88
CA ASN A 3 74.07 -37.92 -0.57
C ASN A 3 74.38 -36.98 0.63
N LYS A 4 73.63 -36.81 1.72
CA LYS A 4 72.58 -37.55 2.46
C LYS A 4 71.98 -36.54 3.48
N ARG A 5 70.66 -36.51 3.72
CA ARG A 5 69.96 -37.01 4.93
C ARG A 5 70.57 -36.64 6.31
N PHE A 6 69.73 -36.04 7.16
CA PHE A 6 69.21 -36.55 8.45
C PHE A 6 69.41 -35.66 9.70
N PHE A 7 68.30 -35.54 10.46
CA PHE A 7 68.17 -35.46 11.92
C PHE A 7 68.36 -34.12 12.66
N ARG A 8 67.26 -33.59 13.23
CA ARG A 8 66.89 -33.85 14.64
C ARG A 8 65.50 -33.30 14.99
N SER A 9 64.82 -34.07 15.83
CA SER A 9 63.56 -33.80 16.51
C SER A 9 63.76 -32.92 17.76
N ASP A 10 62.65 -32.68 18.46
CA ASP A 10 62.49 -32.07 19.79
C ASP A 10 62.14 -30.57 19.64
N PHE A 11 61.09 -30.01 20.24
CA PHE A 11 60.33 -30.39 21.41
C PHE A 11 59.00 -29.60 21.40
N ASN A 12 57.96 -30.18 21.99
CA ASN A 12 56.65 -29.59 22.21
C ASN A 12 56.71 -28.18 22.82
N VAL A 13 55.83 -27.27 22.38
CA VAL A 13 54.86 -26.49 23.18
C VAL A 13 54.20 -25.48 22.22
N CYS A 14 52.97 -25.78 21.79
CA CYS A 14 51.90 -24.81 21.52
C CYS A 14 50.65 -25.61 21.11
N LEU A 15 50.17 -26.41 22.05
CA LEU A 15 48.76 -26.79 22.09
C LEU A 15 47.98 -25.57 22.60
N LEU A 16 46.77 -25.41 22.09
CA LEU A 16 45.64 -24.61 22.60
C LEU A 16 45.38 -23.22 22.00
N LEU A 17 44.17 -23.14 21.42
CA LEU A 17 43.26 -21.99 21.30
C LEU A 17 43.31 -21.15 20.03
N CYS A 18 42.89 -21.74 18.90
CA CYS A 18 42.33 -20.98 17.76
C CYS A 18 41.07 -21.64 17.16
N VAL A 19 40.18 -22.20 18.00
CA VAL A 19 38.82 -22.56 17.57
C VAL A 19 37.81 -21.95 18.53
N LEU A 20 37.72 -20.63 18.52
CA LEU A 20 36.48 -19.94 18.83
C LEU A 20 35.81 -19.68 17.48
N PHE A 21 35.08 -20.70 17.00
CA PHE A 21 33.97 -20.45 16.09
C PHE A 21 33.06 -19.49 16.83
N ILE A 22 33.13 -18.22 16.45
CA ILE A 22 32.19 -17.20 16.89
C ILE A 22 30.85 -17.64 16.30
N TYR A 23 30.09 -18.41 17.08
CA TYR A 23 28.65 -18.53 16.94
C TYR A 23 28.11 -17.13 17.18
N THR A 24 28.14 -16.29 16.15
CA THR A 24 27.25 -15.15 16.09
C THR A 24 25.87 -15.75 15.87
N PRO A 25 24.92 -15.63 16.82
CA PRO A 25 23.54 -15.83 16.45
C PRO A 25 23.25 -14.78 15.39
N GLN A 26 23.12 -15.20 14.13
CA GLN A 26 22.40 -14.40 13.15
C GLN A 26 20.98 -14.30 13.67
N ALA A 27 20.71 -13.21 14.39
CA ALA A 27 19.36 -12.73 14.58
C ALA A 27 18.85 -12.41 13.17
N HIS A 28 18.23 -13.40 12.52
CA HIS A 28 17.26 -13.13 11.48
C HIS A 28 16.14 -12.36 12.19
N ALA A 29 16.24 -11.04 12.16
CA ALA A 29 15.07 -10.19 12.32
C ALA A 29 14.17 -10.54 11.13
N GLN A 30 13.30 -11.53 11.36
CA GLN A 30 12.15 -11.74 10.51
C GLN A 30 11.35 -10.46 10.68
N GLU A 31 11.42 -9.56 9.69
CA GLU A 31 10.60 -8.35 9.68
C GLU A 31 9.16 -8.81 9.91
N ALA A 32 8.63 -8.48 11.10
CA ALA A 32 7.23 -8.71 11.38
C ALA A 32 6.47 -7.93 10.31
N SER A 33 5.67 -8.63 9.50
CA SER A 33 4.69 -7.99 8.63
C SER A 33 3.96 -6.93 9.46
N PRO A 34 3.79 -5.69 8.96
CA PRO A 34 3.16 -4.64 9.75
C PRO A 34 1.84 -5.15 10.31
N SER A 35 1.68 -5.08 11.63
CA SER A 35 0.47 -5.55 12.31
C SER A 35 -0.75 -4.80 11.75
N LYS A 36 -1.78 -5.55 11.35
CA LYS A 36 -3.05 -4.98 10.88
C LYS A 36 -3.64 -4.07 11.96
N ALA A 37 -4.34 -3.02 11.54
CA ALA A 37 -4.95 -2.08 12.46
C ALA A 37 -6.21 -2.69 13.11
N GLU A 38 -6.23 -2.75 14.45
CA GLU A 38 -7.41 -3.14 15.23
C GLU A 38 -8.34 -1.93 15.40
N TYR A 39 -9.63 -2.11 15.08
CA TYR A 39 -10.64 -1.04 15.20
C TYR A 39 -11.97 -1.61 15.68
N GLY A 40 -12.55 -1.01 16.71
CA GLY A 40 -13.92 -1.32 17.10
C GLY A 40 -14.92 -0.94 16.01
N LYS A 41 -15.93 -1.79 15.78
CA LYS A 41 -16.90 -1.60 14.69
C LYS A 41 -17.66 -0.27 14.74
N LYS A 42 -18.05 0.14 15.96
CA LYS A 42 -18.79 1.38 16.21
C LYS A 42 -17.88 2.60 16.08
N GLU A 43 -16.69 2.54 16.67
CA GLU A 43 -15.67 3.57 16.55
C GLU A 43 -15.27 3.78 15.09
N PHE A 44 -15.07 2.68 14.34
CA PHE A 44 -14.69 2.72 12.92
C PHE A 44 -15.68 3.56 12.13
N ILE A 45 -16.97 3.25 12.23
CA ILE A 45 -17.96 3.93 11.40
C ILE A 45 -18.19 5.38 11.83
N GLN A 46 -18.08 5.68 13.13
CA GLN A 46 -18.17 7.04 13.66
C GLN A 46 -17.00 7.91 13.21
N ASP A 47 -15.78 7.37 13.26
CA ASP A 47 -14.58 8.05 12.79
C ASP A 47 -14.61 8.21 11.27
N PHE A 48 -15.04 7.18 10.53
CA PHE A 48 -15.11 7.23 9.07
C PHE A 48 -16.07 8.30 8.55
N GLN A 49 -17.20 8.52 9.24
CA GLN A 49 -18.15 9.60 8.90
C GLN A 49 -17.58 11.01 9.06
N GLN A 50 -16.63 11.18 9.99
CA GLN A 50 -16.00 12.47 10.31
C GLN A 50 -14.65 12.66 9.62
N ALA A 51 -14.12 11.58 9.04
CA ALA A 51 -12.83 11.56 8.37
C ALA A 51 -12.90 12.13 6.96
N VAL A 52 -11.73 12.29 6.37
CA VAL A 52 -11.53 12.46 4.93
C VAL A 52 -10.99 11.16 4.36
N LEU A 53 -11.52 10.74 3.20
CA LEU A 53 -10.98 9.62 2.45
C LEU A 53 -9.96 10.11 1.42
N LEU A 54 -8.71 9.67 1.55
CA LEU A 54 -7.64 9.93 0.59
C LEU A 54 -7.49 8.78 -0.39
N VAL A 55 -7.84 9.01 -1.65
CA VAL A 55 -7.79 8.02 -2.71
C VAL A 55 -6.45 8.12 -3.45
N ARG A 56 -5.66 7.05 -3.37
CA ARG A 56 -4.36 6.93 -4.02
C ARG A 56 -4.53 6.66 -5.52
N LEU A 57 -3.96 7.54 -6.34
CA LEU A 57 -3.87 7.39 -7.79
C LEU A 57 -2.52 6.80 -8.18
N GLN A 58 -2.50 5.98 -9.22
CA GLN A 58 -1.27 5.33 -9.66
C GLN A 58 -0.36 6.32 -10.39
N ASP A 59 0.92 6.33 -10.06
CA ASP A 59 1.98 6.86 -10.92
C ASP A 59 2.91 5.72 -11.36
N LYS A 60 3.53 5.90 -12.51
CA LYS A 60 4.39 4.88 -13.16
C LYS A 60 5.70 5.56 -13.55
N ASP A 61 6.06 6.61 -12.81
CA ASP A 61 7.12 7.55 -13.16
C ASP A 61 8.45 6.80 -13.35
N LEU A 62 8.75 5.83 -12.50
CA LEU A 62 9.96 5.00 -12.62
C LEU A 62 9.97 4.13 -13.89
N SER A 63 8.86 3.45 -14.19
CA SER A 63 8.74 2.61 -15.39
C SER A 63 8.77 3.45 -16.67
N LEU A 64 8.10 4.60 -16.66
CA LEU A 64 8.09 5.54 -17.78
C LEU A 64 9.49 6.10 -18.03
N LYS A 65 10.17 6.53 -16.97
CA LYS A 65 11.54 7.05 -17.06
C LYS A 65 12.50 6.02 -17.65
N ARG A 66 12.42 4.75 -17.21
CA ARG A 66 13.25 3.67 -17.77
C ARG A 66 12.99 3.47 -19.27
N LEU A 67 11.74 3.45 -19.70
CA LEU A 67 11.39 3.29 -21.12
C LEU A 67 11.88 4.46 -21.97
N GLU A 68 11.82 5.68 -21.44
CA GLU A 68 12.34 6.88 -22.11
C GLU A 68 13.87 6.81 -22.24
N GLU A 69 14.58 6.39 -21.19
CA GLU A 69 16.04 6.18 -21.21
C GLU A 69 16.46 5.08 -22.21
N GLU A 70 15.62 4.06 -22.40
CA GLU A 70 15.80 2.99 -23.41
C GLU A 70 15.38 3.41 -24.84
N GLY A 71 14.89 4.65 -25.03
CA GLY A 71 14.43 5.16 -26.33
C GLY A 71 13.07 4.62 -26.78
N LEU A 72 12.34 3.92 -25.91
CA LEU A 72 11.04 3.28 -26.16
C LEU A 72 9.87 4.25 -25.99
N MET A 73 9.93 5.42 -26.63
CA MET A 73 9.00 6.54 -26.42
C MET A 73 7.53 6.18 -26.69
N GLU A 74 7.25 5.38 -27.72
CA GLU A 74 5.87 4.97 -28.04
C GLU A 74 5.26 4.10 -26.93
N GLN A 75 6.06 3.21 -26.33
CA GLN A 75 5.61 2.35 -25.23
C GLN A 75 5.38 3.18 -23.96
N ALA A 76 6.27 4.13 -23.68
CA ALA A 76 6.11 5.08 -22.59
C ALA A 76 4.78 5.86 -22.74
N GLU A 77 4.48 6.38 -23.93
CA GLU A 77 3.23 7.11 -24.16
C GLU A 77 1.98 6.23 -23.99
N LYS A 78 2.00 4.98 -24.49
CA LYS A 78 0.90 4.03 -24.28
C LYS A 78 0.62 3.77 -22.80
N ILE A 79 1.68 3.61 -21.99
CA ILE A 79 1.55 3.40 -20.54
C ILE A 79 1.02 4.66 -19.86
N ARG A 80 1.51 5.84 -20.26
CA ARG A 80 1.07 7.13 -19.74
C ARG A 80 -0.42 7.37 -20.00
N GLU A 81 -0.88 7.12 -21.22
CA GLU A 81 -2.29 7.25 -21.57
C GLU A 81 -3.18 6.25 -20.82
N LYS A 82 -2.73 4.99 -20.69
CA LYS A 82 -3.45 3.98 -19.88
C LYS A 82 -3.61 4.45 -18.44
N GLN A 83 -2.53 4.94 -17.82
CA GLN A 83 -2.56 5.47 -16.45
C GLN A 83 -3.47 6.69 -16.32
N ARG A 84 -3.37 7.67 -17.23
CA ARG A 84 -4.23 8.87 -17.22
C ARG A 84 -5.70 8.48 -17.27
N ARG A 85 -6.04 7.51 -18.15
CA ARG A 85 -7.40 6.98 -18.27
C ARG A 85 -7.86 6.29 -16.99
N GLU A 86 -7.03 5.43 -16.40
CA GLU A 86 -7.34 4.73 -15.15
C GLU A 86 -7.55 5.71 -13.97
N ASN A 87 -6.64 6.66 -13.78
CA ASN A 87 -6.75 7.68 -12.74
C ASN A 87 -8.00 8.55 -12.93
N ARG A 88 -8.31 8.94 -14.18
CA ARG A 88 -9.54 9.68 -14.49
C ARG A 88 -10.79 8.88 -14.16
N GLU A 89 -10.81 7.58 -14.46
CA GLU A 89 -11.92 6.70 -14.12
C GLU A 89 -12.12 6.62 -12.59
N ILE A 90 -11.03 6.51 -11.82
CA ILE A 90 -11.07 6.50 -10.35
C ILE A 90 -11.70 7.79 -9.82
N VAL A 91 -11.17 8.96 -10.23
CA VAL A 91 -11.67 10.27 -9.79
C VAL A 91 -13.16 10.42 -10.10
N LEU A 92 -13.58 10.07 -11.33
CA LEU A 92 -14.99 10.15 -11.74
C LEU A 92 -15.88 9.17 -10.97
N SER A 93 -15.37 8.00 -10.60
CA SER A 93 -16.11 6.99 -9.83
C SER A 93 -16.48 7.52 -8.45
N PHE A 94 -15.50 8.06 -7.72
CA PHE A 94 -15.74 8.68 -6.41
C PHE A 94 -16.64 9.91 -6.52
N ARG A 95 -16.32 10.85 -7.43
CA ARG A 95 -17.12 12.08 -7.63
C ARG A 95 -18.61 11.82 -7.85
N LYS A 96 -18.96 10.75 -8.57
CA LYS A 96 -20.34 10.47 -8.96
C LYS A 96 -21.12 9.62 -7.97
N THR A 97 -20.45 8.83 -7.13
CA THR A 97 -21.12 7.74 -6.40
C THR A 97 -20.81 7.66 -4.90
N PHE A 98 -19.81 8.41 -4.43
CA PHE A 98 -19.39 8.38 -3.04
C PHE A 98 -19.79 9.67 -2.32
N ASP A 99 -20.58 9.54 -1.26
CA ASP A 99 -21.13 10.66 -0.48
C ASP A 99 -21.02 10.45 1.04
N PHE A 100 -20.36 9.37 1.48
CA PHE A 100 -20.28 9.04 2.89
C PHE A 100 -19.40 10.00 3.71
N CYS A 101 -18.31 10.49 3.12
CA CYS A 101 -17.43 11.50 3.68
C CYS A 101 -16.68 12.25 2.54
N PRO A 102 -16.01 13.39 2.83
CA PRO A 102 -15.23 14.09 1.82
C PRO A 102 -14.11 13.22 1.22
N VAL A 103 -13.87 13.36 -0.08
CA VAL A 103 -12.87 12.58 -0.82
C VAL A 103 -11.86 13.51 -1.47
N TYR A 104 -10.58 13.23 -1.23
CA TYR A 104 -9.47 13.86 -1.95
C TYR A 104 -8.54 12.80 -2.54
N PHE A 105 -7.65 13.24 -3.42
CA PHE A 105 -6.78 12.39 -4.20
C PHE A 105 -5.32 12.80 -4.01
N PHE A 106 -4.43 11.83 -4.15
CA PHE A 106 -2.98 12.02 -4.16
C PHE A 106 -2.31 10.98 -5.07
N TYR A 107 -1.08 11.19 -5.48
CA TYR A 107 -0.33 10.25 -6.32
C TYR A 107 0.48 9.26 -5.50
N ALA A 108 0.67 8.04 -6.02
CA ALA A 108 1.36 6.95 -5.33
C ALA A 108 2.79 7.28 -4.85
N LYS A 109 3.51 8.16 -5.53
CA LYS A 109 4.84 8.68 -5.17
C LYS A 109 4.83 9.51 -3.90
N ASP A 110 3.68 10.09 -3.56
CA ASP A 110 3.50 10.92 -2.37
C ASP A 110 3.16 10.06 -1.14
N SER A 111 3.05 8.73 -1.27
CA SER A 111 2.66 7.81 -0.19
C SER A 111 3.47 7.98 1.09
N GLU A 112 4.79 8.16 1.02
CA GLU A 112 5.61 8.37 2.22
C GLU A 112 5.25 9.67 2.95
N ALA A 113 4.99 10.73 2.20
CA ALA A 113 4.58 12.00 2.76
C ALA A 113 3.16 11.92 3.35
N ILE A 114 2.26 11.17 2.71
CA ILE A 114 0.93 10.91 3.28
C ILE A 114 1.02 10.16 4.60
N ARG A 115 1.88 9.12 4.70
CA ARG A 115 2.10 8.37 5.95
C ARG A 115 2.66 9.22 7.07
N SER A 116 3.55 10.17 6.76
CA SER A 116 4.12 11.08 7.74
C SER A 116 3.22 12.29 8.08
N GLY A 117 2.01 12.37 7.50
CA GLY A 117 1.08 13.48 7.71
C GLY A 117 1.43 14.76 6.94
N ASP A 118 2.43 14.73 6.05
CA ASP A 118 2.79 15.86 5.21
C ASP A 118 1.91 15.95 3.95
N TYR A 119 0.72 16.52 4.13
CA TYR A 119 -0.26 16.73 3.06
C TYR A 119 0.01 17.96 2.18
N ILE A 120 0.99 18.81 2.53
CA ILE A 120 1.17 20.12 1.90
C ILE A 120 1.50 19.95 0.41
N GLY A 121 0.61 20.47 -0.44
CA GLY A 121 0.76 20.46 -1.90
C GLY A 121 0.53 19.10 -2.58
N LYS A 122 0.11 18.07 -1.83
CA LYS A 122 0.00 16.69 -2.34
C LYS A 122 -1.44 16.22 -2.52
N LEU A 123 -2.39 16.95 -1.95
CA LEU A 123 -3.81 16.63 -2.03
C LEU A 123 -4.54 17.54 -3.01
N PHE A 124 -5.49 16.95 -3.73
CA PHE A 124 -6.39 17.66 -4.62
C PHE A 124 -7.81 17.08 -4.61
N ASN A 125 -8.79 17.92 -4.95
CA ASN A 125 -10.19 17.49 -5.11
C ASN A 125 -10.46 16.89 -6.50
N ALA A 126 -11.70 16.47 -6.75
CA ALA A 126 -12.09 15.85 -8.03
C ALA A 126 -12.02 16.81 -9.24
N ASP A 127 -11.86 18.12 -9.01
CA ASP A 127 -11.66 19.14 -10.03
C ASP A 127 -10.18 19.54 -10.16
N LEU A 128 -9.27 18.74 -9.57
CA LEU A 128 -7.81 18.92 -9.59
C LEU A 128 -7.32 20.20 -8.91
N GLN A 129 -8.12 20.77 -8.00
CA GLN A 129 -7.72 21.91 -7.20
C GLN A 129 -7.04 21.43 -5.94
N SER A 130 -5.91 22.06 -5.58
CA SER A 130 -5.20 21.72 -4.34
C SER A 130 -6.06 21.98 -3.12
N VAL A 131 -5.99 21.08 -2.15
CA VAL A 131 -6.72 21.17 -0.87
C VAL A 131 -5.76 21.04 0.30
N LYS A 132 -6.16 21.62 1.44
CA LYS A 132 -5.45 21.49 2.72
C LYS A 132 -6.37 20.79 3.72
N LEU A 133 -5.78 19.97 4.56
CA LEU A 133 -6.48 19.37 5.69
C LEU A 133 -6.24 20.19 6.96
N SER A 134 -7.21 20.14 7.87
CA SER A 134 -7.00 20.59 9.24
C SER A 134 -5.96 19.68 9.94
N PRO A 135 -5.16 20.20 10.88
CA PRO A 135 -4.13 19.41 11.57
C PRO A 135 -4.67 18.14 12.25
N ASP A 136 -5.87 18.21 12.83
CA ASP A 136 -6.51 17.09 13.55
C ASP A 136 -7.49 16.30 12.67
N GLN A 137 -7.44 16.49 11.34
CA GLN A 137 -8.35 15.82 10.43
C GLN A 137 -8.07 14.31 10.43
N LYS A 138 -9.04 13.51 10.90
CA LYS A 138 -9.00 12.05 10.76
C LYS A 138 -8.96 11.70 9.27
N VAL A 139 -8.12 10.75 8.91
CA VAL A 139 -7.91 10.31 7.53
C VAL A 139 -8.04 8.79 7.46
N PHE A 140 -8.69 8.32 6.39
CA PHE A 140 -8.56 6.97 5.88
C PHE A 140 -8.03 7.04 4.46
N THR A 141 -7.43 5.95 3.99
CA THR A 141 -6.91 5.87 2.63
C THR A 141 -7.63 4.80 1.83
N ALA A 142 -7.67 4.98 0.51
CA ALA A 142 -8.31 4.05 -0.41
C ALA A 142 -7.47 3.85 -1.67
N GLU A 143 -7.42 2.62 -2.18
CA GLU A 143 -6.83 2.36 -3.49
C GLU A 143 -7.52 1.20 -4.22
N PHE A 144 -7.43 1.22 -5.55
CA PHE A 144 -7.70 0.04 -6.36
C PHE A 144 -6.40 -0.75 -6.51
N ALA A 145 -6.33 -1.90 -5.84
CA ALA A 145 -5.14 -2.76 -5.83
C ALA A 145 -5.53 -4.21 -5.53
N GLU A 146 -4.52 -5.07 -5.62
CA GLU A 146 -4.58 -6.46 -5.19
C GLU A 146 -4.33 -6.55 -3.68
N THR A 147 -5.10 -7.37 -2.96
CA THR A 147 -4.89 -7.58 -1.52
C THR A 147 -3.61 -8.37 -1.26
N ASP A 148 -2.84 -7.97 -0.25
CA ASP A 148 -1.56 -8.58 0.11
C ASP A 148 -1.64 -10.10 0.40
N ASP A 149 -2.73 -10.54 1.05
CA ASP A 149 -2.86 -11.92 1.54
C ASP A 149 -3.32 -12.93 0.46
N LEU A 150 -4.29 -12.52 -0.37
CA LEU A 150 -5.07 -13.44 -1.22
C LEU A 150 -4.92 -13.17 -2.72
N GLY A 151 -4.20 -12.12 -3.10
CA GLY A 151 -4.05 -11.76 -4.50
C GLY A 151 -5.36 -11.30 -5.16
N ILE A 152 -6.28 -10.70 -4.39
CA ILE A 152 -7.61 -10.35 -4.89
C ILE A 152 -7.67 -8.87 -5.24
N ASP A 153 -7.97 -8.56 -6.50
CA ASP A 153 -8.23 -7.18 -6.91
C ASP A 153 -9.51 -6.62 -6.27
N GLY A 154 -9.42 -5.39 -5.77
CA GLY A 154 -10.55 -4.70 -5.19
C GLY A 154 -10.31 -3.21 -4.95
N LEU A 155 -11.33 -2.58 -4.38
CA LEU A 155 -11.17 -1.31 -3.67
C LEU A 155 -10.82 -1.67 -2.22
N ILE A 156 -9.65 -1.23 -1.78
CA ILE A 156 -9.08 -1.49 -0.45
C ILE A 156 -9.06 -0.18 0.32
N ILE A 157 -9.54 -0.22 1.56
CA ILE A 157 -9.52 0.89 2.51
C ILE A 157 -8.52 0.55 3.61
N ARG A 158 -7.73 1.54 3.97
CA ARG A 158 -6.65 1.42 4.93
C ARG A 158 -6.65 2.60 5.89
N ASP A 159 -5.89 2.48 6.96
CA ASP A 159 -5.66 3.58 7.89
C ASP A 159 -4.80 4.69 7.25
N ASP A 160 -4.44 5.68 8.06
CA ASP A 160 -3.56 6.79 7.70
C ASP A 160 -2.11 6.35 7.41
N GLN A 161 -1.71 5.20 7.93
CA GLN A 161 -0.40 4.58 7.69
C GLN A 161 -0.39 3.64 6.48
N LEU A 162 -1.47 3.60 5.70
CA LEU A 162 -1.66 2.70 4.56
C LEU A 162 -1.62 1.21 4.97
N LEU A 163 -2.04 0.89 6.20
CA LEU A 163 -2.16 -0.49 6.69
C LEU A 163 -3.60 -1.00 6.60
N SER A 164 -3.71 -2.29 6.27
CA SER A 164 -5.00 -2.97 6.16
C SER A 164 -5.60 -3.20 7.55
N PHE A 165 -6.91 -3.05 7.65
CA PHE A 165 -7.66 -3.39 8.87
C PHE A 165 -7.84 -4.90 9.03
N GLU A 166 -8.14 -5.32 10.25
CA GLU A 166 -8.62 -6.68 10.51
C GLU A 166 -10.10 -6.87 10.18
N ASP A 167 -10.48 -8.11 9.88
CA ASP A 167 -11.89 -8.49 9.77
C ASP A 167 -12.61 -8.27 11.12
N PRO A 168 -13.90 -7.88 11.12
CA PRO A 168 -14.84 -7.88 10.00
C PRO A 168 -15.31 -6.47 9.64
N LEU A 169 -14.39 -5.51 9.56
CA LEU A 169 -14.70 -4.14 9.13
C LEU A 169 -14.99 -4.13 7.61
N PRO A 170 -15.81 -3.20 7.12
CA PRO A 170 -16.00 -3.02 5.69
C PRO A 170 -14.78 -2.29 5.10
N TYR A 171 -13.60 -2.91 5.09
CA TYR A 171 -12.39 -2.31 4.53
C TYR A 171 -12.11 -2.75 3.09
N PHE A 172 -12.88 -3.71 2.57
CA PHE A 172 -12.62 -4.30 1.26
C PHE A 172 -13.89 -4.46 0.43
N GLN A 173 -13.77 -4.12 -0.86
CA GLN A 173 -14.75 -4.43 -1.89
C GLN A 173 -14.08 -5.14 -3.06
N ARG A 174 -14.29 -6.46 -3.14
CA ARG A 174 -13.79 -7.31 -4.22
C ARG A 174 -14.29 -6.85 -5.59
N ARG A 175 -13.40 -6.86 -6.59
CA ARG A 175 -13.76 -6.77 -8.01
C ARG A 175 -14.40 -8.09 -8.43
N PHE A 176 -15.65 -8.03 -8.89
CA PHE A 176 -16.35 -9.21 -9.39
C PHE A 176 -16.09 -9.37 -10.89
N VAL A 177 -15.70 -10.58 -11.29
CA VAL A 177 -15.47 -10.98 -12.67
C VAL A 177 -16.40 -12.17 -12.96
N PHE A 178 -17.43 -11.97 -13.77
CA PHE A 178 -18.37 -13.04 -14.14
C PHE A 178 -17.81 -13.84 -15.32
N PHE A 179 -17.42 -15.11 -15.09
CA PHE A 179 -16.91 -16.04 -16.10
C PHE A 179 -15.86 -15.43 -17.07
N GLY A 180 -15.05 -14.47 -16.61
CA GLY A 180 -14.06 -13.76 -17.43
C GLY A 180 -14.60 -12.77 -18.48
N LEU A 181 -15.92 -12.51 -18.51
CA LEU A 181 -16.57 -11.75 -19.59
C LEU A 181 -17.12 -10.39 -19.16
N ILE A 182 -17.51 -10.22 -17.89
CA ILE A 182 -18.09 -8.96 -17.38
C ILE A 182 -17.40 -8.60 -16.07
N GLU A 183 -16.58 -7.55 -16.13
CA GLU A 183 -15.97 -6.92 -14.95
C GLU A 183 -16.87 -5.81 -14.42
N ARG A 184 -17.02 -5.72 -13.09
CA ARG A 184 -17.63 -4.51 -12.49
C ARG A 184 -16.74 -3.30 -12.72
N SER A 185 -17.33 -2.21 -13.19
CA SER A 185 -16.63 -0.93 -13.30
C SER A 185 -16.20 -0.41 -11.92
N LYS A 186 -15.16 0.44 -11.89
CA LYS A 186 -14.73 1.10 -10.65
C LYS A 186 -15.88 1.89 -10.01
N ALA A 187 -16.69 2.57 -10.83
CA ALA A 187 -17.89 3.28 -10.37
C ALA A 187 -18.86 2.36 -9.63
N ARG A 188 -19.13 1.16 -10.16
CA ARG A 188 -20.03 0.21 -9.48
C ARG A 188 -19.42 -0.31 -8.17
N MET A 189 -18.11 -0.49 -8.10
CA MET A 189 -17.42 -0.88 -6.88
C MET A 189 -17.52 0.19 -5.80
N VAL A 190 -17.24 1.46 -6.15
CA VAL A 190 -17.37 2.60 -5.24
C VAL A 190 -18.82 2.75 -4.77
N GLU A 191 -19.80 2.69 -5.67
CA GLU A 191 -21.23 2.75 -5.33
C GLU A 191 -21.64 1.63 -4.36
N THR A 192 -21.20 0.40 -4.63
CA THR A 192 -21.49 -0.76 -3.76
C THR A 192 -20.86 -0.58 -2.39
N TYR A 193 -19.62 -0.09 -2.34
CA TYR A 193 -18.90 0.18 -1.10
C TYR A 193 -19.58 1.29 -0.29
N ASN A 194 -19.92 2.41 -0.93
CA ASN A 194 -20.63 3.54 -0.33
C ASN A 194 -21.98 3.09 0.29
N LYS A 195 -22.76 2.30 -0.45
CA LYS A 195 -24.01 1.71 0.09
C LYS A 195 -23.77 0.83 1.31
N ARG A 196 -22.70 0.01 1.31
CA ARG A 196 -22.34 -0.84 2.46
C ARG A 196 -21.97 -0.01 3.67
N LEU A 197 -21.23 1.10 3.50
CA LEU A 197 -20.91 2.02 4.59
C LEU A 197 -22.17 2.63 5.21
N HIS A 198 -23.10 3.13 4.41
CA HIS A 198 -24.38 3.64 4.91
C HIS A 198 -25.19 2.59 5.67
N GLN A 199 -25.27 1.36 5.15
CA GLN A 199 -25.93 0.25 5.84
C GLN A 199 -25.24 -0.12 7.15
N TYR A 200 -23.90 -0.07 7.17
CA TYR A 200 -23.11 -0.33 8.36
C TYR A 200 -23.33 0.76 9.41
N ALA A 201 -23.36 2.03 9.01
CA ALA A 201 -23.63 3.16 9.89
C ALA A 201 -25.01 3.06 10.55
N GLU A 202 -26.07 2.77 9.78
CA GLU A 202 -27.41 2.59 10.34
C GLU A 202 -27.47 1.46 11.37
N LYS A 203 -26.75 0.35 11.12
CA LYS A 203 -26.68 -0.77 12.05
C LYS A 203 -26.07 -0.39 13.41
N TYR A 204 -25.04 0.44 13.44
CA TYR A 204 -24.34 0.82 14.69
C TYR A 204 -24.79 2.17 15.28
N ARG A 205 -25.74 2.86 14.63
CA ARG A 205 -26.42 4.04 15.19
C ARG A 205 -27.53 3.67 16.19
N GLN A 206 -28.09 2.47 16.05
CA GLN A 206 -29.26 2.01 16.82
C GLN A 206 -28.93 1.09 18.00
N GLY A 207 -27.64 0.86 18.29
CA GLY A 207 -27.15 0.05 19.42
C GLY A 207 -26.16 0.81 20.28
#